data_AF-A0A5S3Z0D0-F1
#
_entry.id   AF-A0A5S3Z0D0-F1
#
_cell.length_a   1.000
_cell.length_b   1.000
_cell.length_c   1.000
_cell.angle_alpha   90.00
_cell.angle_beta   90.00
_cell.angle_gamma   90.00
#
_symmetry.space_group_name_H-M   'P 1'
#
loop_
_entity.id
_entity.type
_entity.pdbx_description
1 polymer ?
#
loop_
_entity_poly.entity_id
_entity_poly.type
_entity_poly.pdbx_seq_one_letter_code
_entity_poly.pdbx_strand_id
1 'polypeptide(L)' 'MTLGKSLISLTMALVTFQANSIVIRHDVEDSKYQASIKDFPPLATLYKIGVHGTLIDPSWVVTAGHGIFCVEN' A
#
# COMPACT_ATOMS: atom_id res chain seq x y z
N MET A 1 -15.49 -35.05 -12.68
CA MET A 1 -14.87 -34.37 -11.51
C MET A 1 -13.65 -33.50 -11.87
N THR A 2 -13.23 -33.44 -13.14
CA THR A 2 -12.06 -32.70 -13.64
C THR A 2 -12.41 -31.33 -14.25
N LEU A 3 -13.55 -31.21 -14.92
CA LEU A 3 -13.97 -29.97 -15.60
C LEU A 3 -14.11 -28.77 -14.64
N GLY A 4 -14.72 -28.98 -13.47
CA GLY A 4 -14.87 -27.92 -12.46
C GLY A 4 -13.53 -27.45 -11.87
N LYS A 5 -12.56 -28.35 -11.72
CA LYS A 5 -11.22 -28.01 -11.24
C LYS A 5 -10.45 -27.20 -12.29
N SER A 6 -10.55 -27.58 -13.56
CA SER A 6 -9.97 -26.82 -14.67
C SER A 6 -10.58 -25.41 -14.79
N LEU A 7 -11.89 -25.28 -14.58
CA LEU A 7 -12.56 -23.98 -14.61
C LEU A 7 -12.08 -23.09 -13.45
N ILE A 8 -11.99 -23.63 -12.23
CA ILE A 8 -11.47 -22.90 -11.06
C ILE A 8 -10.03 -22.46 -11.29
N SER A 9 -9.15 -23.35 -11.78
CA SER A 9 -7.76 -22.99 -12.11
C SER A 9 -7.68 -21.90 -13.18
N LEU A 10 -8.53 -21.96 -14.22
CA LEU A 10 -8.55 -20.93 -15.27
C LEU A 10 -9.00 -19.57 -14.72
N THR A 11 -10.05 -19.55 -13.90
CA THR A 11 -10.50 -18.31 -13.27
C THR A 11 -9.45 -17.72 -12.34
N MET A 12 -8.72 -18.55 -11.59
CA MET A 12 -7.69 -18.08 -10.67
C MET A 12 -6.48 -17.50 -11.43
N ALA A 13 -6.09 -18.13 -12.54
CA ALA A 13 -5.04 -17.60 -13.41
C ALA A 13 -5.41 -16.22 -13.99
N LEU A 14 -6.62 -16.05 -14.51
CA LEU A 14 -7.07 -14.78 -15.10
C LEU A 14 -7.07 -13.62 -14.08
N VAL A 15 -7.37 -13.88 -12.80
CA VAL A 15 -7.35 -12.86 -11.74
C VAL A 15 -5.91 -12.47 -11.37
N THR A 16 -4.95 -13.41 -11.39
CA THR A 16 -3.55 -13.10 -11.07
C THR A 16 -2.85 -12.22 -12.11
N PHE A 17 -3.31 -12.19 -13.36
CA PHE A 17 -2.75 -11.35 -14.42
C PHE A 17 -3.21 -9.88 -14.38
N GLN A 18 -4.11 -9.50 -13.47
CA GLN A 18 -4.56 -8.11 -13.30
C GLN A 18 -3.58 -7.24 -12.47
N ALA A 19 -2.39 -7.75 -12.16
CA ALA A 19 -1.36 -6.99 -11.46
C ALA A 19 -0.83 -5.87 -12.37
N ASN A 20 -1.27 -4.64 -12.13
CA ASN A 20 -0.68 -3.46 -12.73
C ASN A 20 0.61 -3.13 -11.98
N SER A 21 1.75 -3.14 -12.67
CA SER A 21 3.02 -2.70 -12.08
C SER A 21 3.10 -1.18 -12.04
N ILE A 22 3.69 -0.64 -10.98
CA ILE A 22 4.11 0.76 -10.94
C ILE A 22 5.45 0.82 -11.68
N VAL A 23 5.43 1.29 -12.94
CA VAL A 23 6.63 1.40 -13.79
C VAL A 23 7.08 2.86 -13.84
N ILE A 24 8.28 3.13 -13.33
CA ILE A 24 8.98 4.40 -13.57
C ILE A 24 9.76 4.25 -14.86
N ARG A 25 9.35 4.98 -15.90
CA ARG A 25 10.04 4.96 -17.19
C ARG A 25 11.17 5.98 -17.22
N HIS A 26 12.29 5.58 -17.81
CA HIS A 26 13.49 6.42 -17.95
C HIS A 26 13.32 7.59 -18.94
N ASP A 27 12.36 7.51 -19.86
CA ASP A 27 12.09 8.53 -20.88
C ASP A 27 10.95 9.50 -20.47
N VAL A 28 10.50 9.40 -19.22
CA VAL A 28 9.49 10.27 -18.64
C VAL A 28 10.16 11.06 -17.53
N GLU A 29 9.97 12.38 -17.52
CA GLU A 29 10.48 13.26 -16.48
C GLU A 29 10.10 12.77 -15.07
N ASP A 30 11.10 12.69 -14.18
CA ASP A 30 10.94 12.16 -12.82
C ASP A 30 9.86 12.90 -12.02
N SER A 31 9.72 14.21 -12.26
CA SER A 31 8.70 15.08 -11.65
C SER A 31 7.26 14.58 -11.85
N LYS A 32 6.99 13.77 -12.87
CA LYS A 32 5.66 13.18 -13.11
C LYS A 32 5.33 11.99 -12.21
N TYR A 33 6.31 11.42 -11.51
CA TYR A 33 6.12 10.32 -10.57
C TYR A 33 6.15 10.76 -9.10
N GLN A 34 6.52 12.01 -8.83
CA GLN A 34 6.61 12.54 -7.48
C GLN A 34 5.21 12.77 -6.90
N ALA A 35 4.95 12.12 -5.76
CA ALA A 35 3.76 12.37 -4.98
C ALA A 35 3.98 13.55 -4.02
N SER A 36 2.94 14.35 -3.86
CA SER A 36 2.83 15.36 -2.83
C SER A 36 2.07 14.82 -1.62
N ILE A 37 2.16 15.54 -0.50
CA ILE A 37 1.36 15.20 0.70
C ILE A 37 -0.15 15.29 0.47
N LYS A 38 -0.58 15.96 -0.61
CA LYS A 38 -1.99 16.07 -0.99
C LYS A 38 -2.50 14.82 -1.70
N ASP A 39 -1.61 14.05 -2.33
CA ASP A 39 -1.98 12.83 -3.06
C ASP A 39 -2.26 11.67 -2.09
N PHE A 40 -1.57 11.68 -0.94
CA PHE A 40 -1.71 10.69 0.12
C PHE A 40 -1.83 11.38 1.48
N PRO A 41 -2.95 12.07 1.76
CA PRO A 41 -3.13 12.75 3.03
C PRO A 41 -3.07 11.73 4.18
N PRO A 42 -2.17 11.90 5.16
CA PRO A 42 -2.09 10.98 6.28
C PRO A 42 -3.35 11.11 7.14
N LEU A 43 -3.99 9.98 7.47
CA LEU A 43 -5.11 9.95 8.40
C LEU A 43 -4.66 10.21 9.84
N ALA A 44 -3.42 9.82 10.17
CA ALA A 44 -2.71 10.21 11.37
C ALA A 44 -1.19 10.21 11.12
N THR A 45 -0.51 11.26 11.58
CA THR A 45 0.96 11.36 11.51
C THR A 45 1.56 10.98 12.86
N LEU A 46 2.38 9.92 12.87
CA LEU A 46 3.15 9.51 14.05
C LEU A 46 4.49 10.26 14.05
N TYR A 47 4.48 11.47 14.60
CA TYR A 47 5.68 12.32 14.70
C TYR A 47 6.77 11.60 15.52
N LYS A 48 7.99 11.54 14.95
CA LYS A 48 9.24 10.89 15.42
C LYS A 48 9.63 9.58 14.72
N ILE A 49 8.71 8.89 14.06
CA ILE A 49 8.96 7.50 13.63
C ILE A 49 8.90 7.33 12.10
N GLY A 50 8.45 8.36 11.36
CA GLY A 50 8.41 8.33 9.89
C GLY A 50 7.42 7.31 9.30
N VAL A 51 6.55 6.76 10.14
CA VAL A 51 5.52 5.78 9.76
C VAL A 51 4.13 6.41 9.73
N HIS A 52 3.22 5.74 9.02
CA HIS A 52 1.83 6.16 8.88
C HIS A 52 0.90 5.34 9.77
N GLY A 53 -0.25 5.91 10.11
CA GLY A 53 -1.33 5.23 10.81
C GLY A 53 -2.70 5.72 10.35
N THR A 54 -3.73 4.93 10.66
CA THR A 54 -5.13 5.25 10.35
C THR A 54 -5.88 5.59 11.63
N LEU A 55 -6.51 6.76 11.69
CA LEU A 55 -7.42 7.14 12.77
C LEU A 55 -8.68 6.25 12.72
N ILE A 56 -8.98 5.53 13.80
CA ILE A 56 -10.15 4.63 13.89
C ILE A 56 -11.20 5.11 14.91
N ASP A 57 -10.84 6.07 15.76
CA ASP A 57 -11.66 6.70 16.79
C ASP A 57 -11.04 8.09 17.11
N PRO A 58 -11.78 9.09 17.66
CA PRO A 58 -11.23 10.42 17.93
C PRO A 58 -9.91 10.45 18.73
N SER A 59 -9.57 9.39 19.47
CA SER A 59 -8.30 9.29 20.21
C SER A 59 -7.49 8.02 19.92
N TRP A 60 -7.82 7.23 18.89
CA TRP A 60 -7.10 6.00 18.56
C TRP A 60 -6.63 5.92 17.11
N VAL A 61 -5.36 5.54 16.93
CA VAL A 61 -4.70 5.31 15.64
C VAL A 61 -4.19 3.87 15.59
N VAL A 62 -4.50 3.16 14.50
CA VAL A 62 -3.94 1.84 14.19
C VAL A 62 -2.76 1.99 13.23
N THR A 63 -1.68 1.27 13.50
CA THR A 63 -0.49 1.19 12.62
C THR A 63 0.09 -0.22 12.62
N ALA A 64 1.09 -0.46 11.78
CA ALA A 64 1.81 -1.73 11.75
C ALA A 64 2.75 -1.84 12.96
N GLY A 65 2.79 -3.01 13.60
CA GLY A 65 3.62 -3.23 14.79
C GLY A 65 5.11 -2.95 14.58
N HIS A 66 5.65 -3.26 13.39
CA HIS A 66 7.05 -2.97 13.04
C HIS A 66 7.33 -1.46 12.89
N GLY A 67 6.28 -0.65 12.77
CA GLY A 67 6.38 0.79 12.71
C GLY A 67 6.47 1.44 14.09
N ILE A 68 6.51 0.68 15.19
CA ILE A 68 6.70 1.21 16.54
C ILE A 68 8.12 0.86 16.98
N PHE A 69 8.96 1.87 17.16
CA PHE A 69 10.28 1.73 17.78
C PHE A 69 10.42 2.71 18.95
N CYS A 70 11.17 2.30 19.97
CA CYS A 70 11.49 3.14 21.11
C CYS A 70 12.35 4.32 20.63
N VAL A 71 11.81 5.53 20.72
CA VAL A 71 12.61 6.75 20.60
C VAL A 71 13.08 7.08 22.01
N GLU A 72 14.27 6.61 22.39
CA GLU A 72 14.92 7.03 23.63
C GLU A 72 15.16 8.55 23.57
N ASN A 73 14.80 9.23 24.67
CA ASN A 73 15.08 10.66 24.86
C ASN A 73 16.46 10.82 25.52
#